data_AF-A0A3D2U5Z7-F1
#
_entry.id   AF-A0A3D2U5Z7-F1
#
_cell.length_a   1.000
_cell.length_b   1.000
_cell.length_c   1.000
_cell.angle_alpha   90.00
_cell.angle_beta   90.00
_cell.angle_gamma   90.00
#
_symmetry.space_group_name_H-M   'P 1'
#
loop_
_entity.id
_entity.type
_entity.pdbx_description
1 polymer ?
#
loop_
_entity_poly.entity_id
_entity_poly.type
_entity_poly.pdbx_seq_one_letter_code
_entity_poly.pdbx_strand_id
1 'polypeptide(L)'
;PGRVSEKALARGANQCGTLGSGNHFLEVQVVDEVVEPEIAAVLGLFAGQVCVMIHSGSRGLGYQVCDDALKALRGVPESHGIVLPDRQLACAPVHSSEGRAYIGAMRAAANYAWCNRQLLMQLAREAFARVLGSSWQSLGMDLVYDVAHNIAKFEEHEIENEPRRVWVHRKGATRAFPPGHSEIPRRYRDVGQPVLIPGD
;
A
#
# COMPACT_ATOMS: atom_id res chain seq x y z
N PRO A 1 -10.28 -12.11 -8.55
CA PRO A 1 -11.11 -12.87 -7.58
C PRO A 1 -10.82 -14.37 -7.55
N GLY A 2 -10.83 -15.08 -8.70
CA GLY A 2 -10.71 -16.56 -8.75
C GLY A 2 -9.37 -17.17 -8.34
N ARG A 3 -8.42 -16.39 -7.81
CA ARG A 3 -7.14 -16.87 -7.25
C ARG A 3 -7.01 -16.64 -5.74
N VAL A 4 -8.03 -16.04 -5.11
CA VAL A 4 -8.11 -15.87 -3.65
C VAL A 4 -8.90 -17.05 -3.09
N SER A 5 -8.35 -17.74 -2.08
CA SER A 5 -9.00 -18.90 -1.49
C SER A 5 -10.28 -18.52 -0.72
N GLU A 6 -11.21 -19.47 -0.58
CA GLU A 6 -12.40 -19.29 0.26
C GLU A 6 -12.04 -18.94 1.71
N LYS A 7 -10.95 -19.52 2.22
CA LYS A 7 -10.43 -19.21 3.55
C LYS A 7 -9.97 -17.75 3.67
N ALA A 8 -9.28 -17.22 2.66
CA ALA A 8 -8.86 -15.82 2.65
C ALA A 8 -10.06 -14.87 2.54
N LEU A 9 -11.05 -15.21 1.72
CA LEU A 9 -12.31 -14.47 1.63
C LEU A 9 -13.06 -14.47 2.96
N ALA A 10 -13.24 -15.63 3.59
CA ALA A 10 -13.92 -15.75 4.88
C ALA A 10 -13.23 -14.96 6.00
N ARG A 11 -11.88 -14.99 6.05
CA ARG A 11 -11.12 -14.19 7.03
C ARG A 11 -11.23 -12.69 6.78
N GLY A 12 -11.34 -12.26 5.53
CA GLY A 12 -11.47 -10.85 5.16
C GLY A 12 -12.89 -10.29 5.26
N ALA A 13 -13.92 -11.11 5.04
CA ALA A 13 -15.29 -10.64 4.78
C ALA A 13 -15.80 -9.59 5.79
N ASN A 14 -15.54 -9.79 7.07
CA ASN A 14 -16.03 -8.93 8.16
C ASN A 14 -14.96 -7.96 8.69
N GLN A 15 -13.87 -7.73 7.96
CA GLN A 15 -12.75 -6.90 8.42
C GLN A 15 -12.54 -5.64 7.57
N CYS A 16 -13.30 -5.45 6.49
CA CYS A 16 -13.16 -4.27 5.64
C CYS A 16 -13.78 -3.05 6.35
N GLY A 17 -13.10 -1.91 6.32
CA GLY A 17 -13.42 -0.74 7.13
C GLY A 17 -12.93 -0.83 8.58
N THR A 18 -11.93 -1.68 8.87
CA THR A 18 -11.36 -1.80 10.23
C THR A 18 -9.85 -1.54 10.22
N LEU A 19 -9.32 -1.01 11.32
CA LEU A 19 -7.87 -0.75 11.48
C LEU A 19 -7.09 -2.05 11.58
N GLY A 20 -7.44 -2.85 12.58
CA GLY A 20 -6.69 -4.03 12.99
C GLY A 20 -5.86 -3.87 14.24
N SER A 21 -4.93 -4.80 14.40
CA SER A 21 -3.95 -4.86 15.48
C SER A 21 -2.52 -4.72 14.93
N GLY A 22 -1.53 -4.69 15.81
CA GLY A 22 -0.13 -4.45 15.48
C GLY A 22 0.13 -2.96 15.36
N ASN A 23 0.98 -2.56 14.42
CA ASN A 23 1.30 -1.15 14.11
C ASN A 23 0.21 -0.45 13.26
N HIS A 24 -1.03 -0.94 13.27
CA HIS A 24 -2.12 -0.32 12.52
C HIS A 24 -2.84 0.71 13.39
N PHE A 25 -2.99 1.93 12.89
CA PHE A 25 -3.54 3.05 13.64
C PHE A 25 -4.31 4.04 12.75
N LEU A 26 -5.12 4.88 13.40
CA LEU A 26 -5.60 6.15 12.87
C LEU A 26 -5.11 7.22 13.84
N GLU A 27 -4.33 8.17 13.37
CA GLU A 27 -3.75 9.21 14.20
C GLU A 27 -4.18 10.60 13.71
N VAL A 28 -4.59 11.45 14.63
CA VAL A 28 -4.79 12.88 14.40
C VAL A 28 -3.49 13.59 14.74
N GLN A 29 -2.87 14.20 13.75
CA GLN A 29 -1.53 14.78 13.82
C GLN A 29 -1.60 16.29 13.59
N VAL A 30 -0.54 16.99 13.98
CA VAL A 30 -0.32 18.39 13.62
C VAL A 30 0.98 18.46 12.82
N VAL A 31 0.98 19.20 11.71
CA VAL A 31 2.20 19.54 10.97
C VAL A 31 3.02 20.49 11.83
N ASP A 32 3.99 19.98 12.57
CA ASP A 32 4.82 20.78 13.49
C ASP A 32 5.83 21.64 12.73
N GLU A 33 6.52 21.04 11.76
CA GLU A 33 7.56 21.69 10.96
C GLU A 33 7.32 21.50 9.46
N VAL A 34 7.65 22.53 8.68
CA VAL A 34 7.69 22.49 7.21
C VAL A 34 9.10 22.82 6.74
N VAL A 35 9.80 21.81 6.22
CA VAL A 35 11.19 21.94 5.73
C VAL A 35 11.25 22.58 4.34
N GLU A 36 10.30 22.22 3.46
CA GLU A 36 10.23 22.68 2.07
C GLU A 36 8.88 23.38 1.80
N PRO A 37 8.76 24.69 2.06
CA PRO A 37 7.47 25.40 2.01
C PRO A 37 6.79 25.34 0.64
N GLU A 38 7.56 25.42 -0.45
CA GLU A 38 7.02 25.37 -1.81
C GLU A 38 6.41 24.00 -2.14
N ILE A 39 7.09 22.92 -1.73
CA ILE A 39 6.60 21.54 -1.91
C ILE A 39 5.39 21.29 -1.00
N ALA A 40 5.44 21.75 0.26
CA ALA A 40 4.34 21.64 1.20
C ALA A 40 3.07 22.34 0.69
N ALA A 41 3.20 23.53 0.10
CA ALA A 41 2.08 24.24 -0.51
C ALA A 41 1.40 23.42 -1.64
N VAL A 42 2.18 22.73 -2.48
CA VAL A 42 1.65 21.83 -3.52
C VAL A 42 0.88 20.65 -2.91
N LEU A 43 1.42 20.07 -1.82
CA LEU A 43 0.78 19.02 -1.03
C LEU A 43 -0.49 19.51 -0.30
N GLY A 44 -0.65 20.83 -0.14
CA GLY A 44 -1.72 21.43 0.68
C GLY A 44 -1.42 21.36 2.19
N LEU A 45 -0.13 21.36 2.54
CA LEU A 45 0.39 21.26 3.90
C LEU A 45 0.96 22.58 4.40
N PHE A 46 0.70 22.93 5.67
CA PHE A 46 1.26 24.10 6.34
C PHE A 46 1.44 23.87 7.85
N ALA A 47 2.38 24.58 8.48
CA ALA A 47 2.64 24.44 9.92
C ALA A 47 1.40 24.76 10.77
N GLY A 48 1.14 23.94 11.78
CA GLY A 48 -0.06 24.00 12.62
C GLY A 48 -1.31 23.34 12.03
N GLN A 49 -1.25 22.83 10.80
CA GLN A 49 -2.39 22.14 10.19
C GLN A 49 -2.65 20.79 10.87
N VAL A 50 -3.91 20.50 11.14
CA VAL A 50 -4.34 19.18 11.60
C VAL A 50 -4.48 18.22 10.41
N CYS A 51 -3.88 17.04 10.52
CA CYS A 51 -3.96 15.96 9.53
C CYS A 51 -4.46 14.67 10.17
N VAL A 52 -4.92 13.73 9.33
CA VAL A 52 -5.27 12.37 9.78
C VAL A 52 -4.45 11.38 8.98
N MET A 53 -3.65 10.57 9.68
CA MET A 53 -2.89 9.47 9.08
C MET A 53 -3.59 8.14 9.36
N ILE A 54 -3.77 7.33 8.31
CA ILE A 54 -4.37 5.99 8.41
C ILE A 54 -3.33 4.95 8.02
N HIS A 55 -2.89 4.17 8.99
CA HIS A 55 -2.00 3.03 8.78
C HIS A 55 -2.80 1.73 8.86
N SER A 56 -3.22 1.19 7.70
CA SER A 56 -3.90 -0.10 7.63
C SER A 56 -3.65 -0.83 6.31
N GLY A 57 -3.85 -2.14 6.32
CA GLY A 57 -3.55 -3.03 5.20
C GLY A 57 -4.71 -3.92 4.78
N SER A 58 -4.36 -5.06 4.18
CA SER A 58 -5.30 -6.05 3.62
C SER A 58 -5.98 -6.94 4.66
N ARG A 59 -5.82 -6.63 5.95
CA ARG A 59 -6.36 -7.38 7.09
C ARG A 59 -6.05 -8.88 7.00
N GLY A 60 -6.91 -9.74 7.55
CA GLY A 60 -6.77 -11.20 7.51
C GLY A 60 -6.76 -11.79 6.11
N LEU A 61 -7.32 -11.10 5.11
CA LEU A 61 -7.34 -11.57 3.72
C LEU A 61 -5.94 -11.67 3.15
N GLY A 62 -5.16 -10.58 3.19
CA GLY A 62 -3.80 -10.61 2.62
C GLY A 62 -2.84 -11.49 3.41
N TYR A 63 -3.02 -11.60 4.74
CA TYR A 63 -2.28 -12.58 5.53
C TYR A 63 -2.53 -14.00 5.02
N GLN A 64 -3.80 -14.37 4.81
CA GLN A 64 -4.14 -15.70 4.35
C GLN A 64 -3.68 -15.95 2.91
N VAL A 65 -3.74 -14.94 2.03
CA VAL A 65 -3.16 -15.02 0.68
C VAL A 65 -1.67 -15.35 0.73
N CYS A 66 -0.91 -14.72 1.64
CA CYS A 66 0.50 -15.02 1.83
C CYS A 66 0.73 -16.45 2.34
N ASP A 67 -0.01 -16.87 3.37
CA ASP A 67 0.07 -18.23 3.94
C ASP A 67 -0.28 -19.32 2.91
N ASP A 68 -1.29 -19.08 2.08
CA ASP A 68 -1.70 -20.00 1.01
C ASP A 68 -0.63 -20.08 -0.09
N ALA A 69 -0.05 -18.94 -0.48
CA ALA A 69 1.03 -18.90 -1.45
C ALA A 69 2.28 -19.64 -0.96
N LEU A 70 2.71 -19.43 0.29
CA LEU A 70 3.85 -20.13 0.87
C LEU A 70 3.65 -21.65 0.90
N LYS A 71 2.42 -22.13 1.12
CA LYS A 71 2.10 -23.56 1.03
C LYS A 71 2.16 -24.07 -0.41
N ALA A 72 1.62 -23.31 -1.36
CA ALA A 72 1.64 -23.66 -2.77
C ALA A 72 3.05 -23.67 -3.38
N LEU A 73 3.97 -22.86 -2.82
CA LEU A 73 5.36 -22.77 -3.27
C LEU A 73 6.29 -23.86 -2.70
N ARG A 74 5.79 -24.77 -1.86
CA ARG A 74 6.62 -25.86 -1.32
C ARG A 74 7.08 -26.79 -2.46
N GLY A 75 8.39 -26.97 -2.61
CA GLY A 75 8.96 -27.83 -3.66
C GLY A 75 8.99 -27.20 -5.06
N VAL A 76 8.41 -26.00 -5.22
CA VAL A 76 8.35 -25.29 -6.52
C VAL A 76 9.71 -24.71 -6.92
N PRO A 77 10.49 -24.07 -6.02
CA PRO A 77 11.85 -23.67 -6.36
C PRO A 77 12.68 -24.84 -6.90
N GLU A 78 12.64 -25.98 -6.21
CA GLU A 78 13.42 -27.17 -6.55
C GLU A 78 13.01 -27.78 -7.90
N SER A 79 11.71 -27.80 -8.20
CA SER A 79 11.21 -28.27 -9.51
C SER A 79 11.62 -27.36 -10.68
N HIS A 80 11.98 -26.11 -10.39
CA HIS A 80 12.55 -25.16 -11.34
C HIS A 80 14.08 -25.04 -11.26
N GLY A 81 14.75 -25.92 -10.51
CA GLY A 81 16.21 -25.88 -10.35
C GLY A 81 16.73 -24.69 -9.55
N ILE A 82 15.86 -24.02 -8.79
CA ILE A 82 16.21 -22.87 -7.94
C ILE A 82 16.64 -23.41 -6.58
N VAL A 83 17.92 -23.23 -6.23
CA VAL A 83 18.44 -23.54 -4.89
C VAL A 83 18.24 -22.34 -3.99
N LEU A 84 17.47 -22.53 -2.92
CA LEU A 84 17.23 -21.46 -1.94
C LEU A 84 18.30 -21.48 -0.85
N PRO A 85 18.91 -20.31 -0.52
CA PRO A 85 19.80 -20.21 0.63
C PRO A 85 19.04 -20.29 1.96
N ASP A 86 17.73 -20.00 1.95
CA ASP A 86 16.84 -20.14 3.10
C ASP A 86 15.44 -20.59 2.63
N ARG A 87 14.80 -21.51 3.36
CA ARG A 87 13.45 -22.01 3.05
C ARG A 87 12.37 -20.92 3.09
N GLN A 88 12.59 -19.85 3.85
CA GLN A 88 11.71 -18.68 3.93
C GLN A 88 11.74 -17.82 2.65
N LEU A 89 12.70 -18.05 1.75
CA LEU A 89 12.79 -17.39 0.43
C LEU A 89 12.04 -18.16 -0.66
N ALA A 90 11.00 -18.92 -0.28
CA ALA A 90 10.13 -19.64 -1.20
C ALA A 90 9.64 -18.72 -2.34
N CYS A 91 9.88 -19.13 -3.58
CA CYS A 91 9.58 -18.34 -4.78
C CYS A 91 9.16 -19.24 -5.94
N ALA A 92 8.68 -18.61 -7.01
CA ALA A 92 8.41 -19.25 -8.28
C ALA A 92 8.76 -18.30 -9.43
N PRO A 93 9.09 -18.82 -10.62
CA PRO A 93 9.14 -17.99 -11.83
C PRO A 93 7.82 -17.24 -12.03
N VAL A 94 7.89 -15.95 -12.34
CA VAL A 94 6.72 -15.05 -12.51
C VAL A 94 5.69 -15.62 -13.49
N HIS A 95 6.15 -16.32 -14.53
CA HIS A 95 5.33 -16.92 -15.58
C HIS A 95 4.98 -18.40 -15.32
N SER A 96 5.25 -18.96 -14.14
CA SER A 96 4.73 -20.28 -13.77
C SER A 96 3.23 -20.20 -13.40
N SER A 97 2.58 -21.35 -13.22
CA SER A 97 1.21 -21.43 -12.70
C SER A 97 1.07 -20.75 -11.34
N GLU A 98 2.02 -21.00 -10.45
CA GLU A 98 2.09 -20.53 -9.07
C GLU A 98 2.41 -19.03 -9.03
N GLY A 99 3.38 -18.59 -9.83
CA GLY A 99 3.73 -17.17 -9.95
C GLY A 99 2.54 -16.32 -10.40
N ARG A 100 1.84 -16.74 -11.47
CA ARG A 100 0.64 -16.05 -11.94
C ARG A 100 -0.50 -16.10 -10.93
N ALA A 101 -0.69 -17.24 -10.24
CA ALA A 101 -1.71 -17.38 -9.22
C ALA A 101 -1.47 -16.43 -8.03
N TYR A 102 -0.23 -16.40 -7.52
CA TYR A 102 0.16 -15.49 -6.43
C TYR A 102 0.02 -14.03 -6.84
N ILE A 103 0.49 -13.62 -8.01
CA ILE A 103 0.36 -12.23 -8.49
C ILE A 103 -1.11 -11.82 -8.55
N GLY A 104 -1.99 -12.70 -9.04
CA GLY A 104 -3.44 -12.45 -9.06
C GLY A 104 -4.04 -12.28 -7.66
N ALA A 105 -3.65 -13.15 -6.72
CA ALA A 105 -4.13 -13.11 -5.34
C ALA A 105 -3.59 -11.89 -4.57
N MET A 106 -2.29 -11.57 -4.72
CA MET A 106 -1.64 -10.40 -4.13
C MET A 106 -2.29 -9.10 -4.63
N ARG A 107 -2.58 -8.98 -5.94
CA ARG A 107 -3.30 -7.82 -6.47
C ARG A 107 -4.70 -7.67 -5.88
N ALA A 108 -5.42 -8.79 -5.70
CA ALA A 108 -6.72 -8.77 -5.03
C ALA A 108 -6.60 -8.33 -3.56
N ALA A 109 -5.59 -8.79 -2.84
CA ALA A 109 -5.31 -8.35 -1.47
C ALA A 109 -4.94 -6.86 -1.39
N ALA A 110 -4.17 -6.35 -2.34
CA ALA A 110 -3.85 -4.93 -2.44
C ALA A 110 -5.11 -4.08 -2.70
N ASN A 111 -5.98 -4.50 -3.62
CA ASN A 111 -7.28 -3.85 -3.87
C ASN A 111 -8.16 -3.83 -2.63
N TYR A 112 -8.19 -4.93 -1.88
CA TYR A 112 -8.88 -5.00 -0.60
C TYR A 112 -8.29 -4.00 0.41
N ALA A 113 -6.95 -3.88 0.49
CA ALA A 113 -6.30 -2.91 1.37
C ALA A 113 -6.63 -1.45 1.02
N TRP A 114 -6.64 -1.09 -0.27
CA TRP A 114 -7.07 0.23 -0.72
C TRP A 114 -8.54 0.50 -0.40
N CYS A 115 -9.42 -0.49 -0.62
CA CYS A 115 -10.83 -0.38 -0.23
C CYS A 115 -10.98 -0.17 1.29
N ASN A 116 -10.22 -0.91 2.09
CA ASN A 116 -10.21 -0.77 3.54
C ASN A 116 -9.83 0.65 3.98
N ARG A 117 -8.75 1.21 3.43
CA ARG A 117 -8.32 2.59 3.74
C ARG A 117 -9.30 3.64 3.24
N GLN A 118 -9.94 3.42 2.09
CA GLN A 118 -10.99 4.31 1.59
C GLN A 118 -12.19 4.37 2.55
N LEU A 119 -12.61 3.23 3.08
CA LEU A 119 -13.69 3.15 4.08
C LEU A 119 -13.28 3.81 5.40
N LEU A 120 -12.05 3.55 5.88
CA LEU A 120 -11.53 4.19 7.10
C LEU A 120 -11.44 5.72 6.95
N MET A 121 -11.04 6.22 5.78
CA MET A 121 -11.03 7.65 5.49
C MET A 121 -12.44 8.25 5.54
N GLN A 122 -13.43 7.55 4.98
CA GLN A 122 -14.83 7.99 5.05
C GLN A 122 -15.35 8.01 6.50
N LEU A 123 -15.05 6.98 7.30
CA LEU A 123 -15.40 6.93 8.72
C LEU A 123 -14.72 8.05 9.52
N ALA A 124 -13.46 8.38 9.20
CA ALA A 124 -12.75 9.50 9.80
C ALA A 124 -13.44 10.84 9.48
N ARG A 125 -13.81 11.06 8.22
CA ARG A 125 -14.55 12.26 7.79
C ARG A 125 -15.87 12.40 8.52
N GLU A 126 -16.62 11.30 8.68
CA GLU A 126 -17.89 11.29 9.42
C GLU A 126 -17.69 11.60 10.92
N ALA A 127 -16.63 11.06 11.53
CA ALA A 127 -16.29 11.34 12.92
C ALA A 127 -15.95 12.82 13.13
N PHE A 128 -15.09 13.39 12.28
CA PHE A 128 -14.75 14.82 12.34
C PHE A 128 -15.97 15.70 12.09
N ALA A 129 -16.79 15.36 11.09
CA ALA A 129 -17.97 16.15 10.78
C ALA A 129 -18.98 16.19 11.93
N ARG A 130 -19.17 15.05 12.61
CA ARG A 130 -20.02 14.95 13.79
C ARG A 130 -19.48 15.74 14.97
N VAL A 131 -18.16 15.67 15.22
CA VAL A 131 -17.54 16.32 16.39
C VAL A 131 -17.40 17.83 16.21
N LEU A 132 -17.05 18.29 15.00
CA LEU A 132 -16.79 19.71 14.71
C LEU A 132 -18.02 20.45 14.14
N GLY A 133 -19.13 19.74 13.90
CA GLY A 133 -20.37 20.33 13.39
C GLY A 133 -20.25 20.93 11.98
N SER A 134 -19.29 20.48 11.18
CA SER A 134 -19.00 20.97 9.83
C SER A 134 -18.85 19.81 8.85
N SER A 135 -19.24 19.98 7.59
CA SER A 135 -19.00 18.93 6.59
C SER A 135 -17.50 18.70 6.37
N TRP A 136 -17.11 17.48 5.98
CA TRP A 136 -15.69 17.19 5.72
C TRP A 136 -15.12 18.04 4.57
N GLN A 137 -15.98 18.46 3.63
CA GLN A 137 -15.63 19.39 2.55
C GLN A 137 -15.31 20.79 3.09
N SER A 138 -16.14 21.31 4.01
CA SER A 138 -15.86 22.60 4.66
C SER A 138 -14.61 22.54 5.54
N LEU A 139 -14.30 21.37 6.10
CA LEU A 139 -13.08 21.10 6.84
C LEU A 139 -11.85 20.85 5.95
N GLY A 140 -12.02 20.77 4.62
CA GLY A 140 -10.91 20.53 3.68
C GLY A 140 -10.23 19.16 3.86
N MET A 141 -10.97 18.12 4.26
CA MET A 141 -10.41 16.78 4.53
C MET A 141 -10.15 15.99 3.23
N ASP A 142 -9.35 16.55 2.33
CA ASP A 142 -8.92 15.93 1.08
C ASP A 142 -7.78 14.93 1.29
N LEU A 143 -7.74 13.90 0.45
CA LEU A 143 -6.64 12.93 0.47
C LEU A 143 -5.37 13.57 -0.09
N VAL A 144 -4.32 13.66 0.72
CA VAL A 144 -2.99 14.07 0.23
C VAL A 144 -2.40 12.97 -0.64
N TYR A 145 -2.24 11.76 -0.11
CA TYR A 145 -1.76 10.61 -0.86
C TYR A 145 -2.09 9.28 -0.15
N ASP A 146 -2.07 8.17 -0.88
CA ASP A 146 -2.15 6.82 -0.34
C ASP A 146 -1.02 5.99 -0.96
N VAL A 147 -0.19 5.36 -0.11
CA VAL A 147 0.96 4.59 -0.58
C VAL A 147 1.06 3.25 0.14
N ALA A 148 1.48 2.22 -0.60
CA ALA A 148 1.75 0.88 -0.06
C ALA A 148 3.23 0.71 0.28
N HIS A 149 3.50 0.03 1.39
CA HIS A 149 4.86 -0.33 1.84
C HIS A 149 5.16 -1.84 1.82
N ASN A 150 4.17 -2.67 1.50
CA ASN A 150 4.24 -4.14 1.40
C ASN A 150 3.55 -4.56 0.10
N ILE A 151 4.30 -4.57 -1.01
CA ILE A 151 3.75 -4.83 -2.33
C ILE A 151 4.85 -5.24 -3.32
N ALA A 152 4.50 -6.06 -4.30
CA ALA A 152 5.30 -6.23 -5.50
C ALA A 152 4.63 -5.53 -6.69
N LYS A 153 5.41 -4.78 -7.48
CA LYS A 153 4.94 -4.04 -8.65
C LYS A 153 5.84 -4.35 -9.85
N PHE A 154 5.23 -4.40 -11.03
CA PHE A 154 5.97 -4.52 -12.28
C PHE A 154 6.22 -3.11 -12.82
N GLU A 155 7.47 -2.68 -12.77
CA GLU A 155 7.89 -1.29 -13.01
C GLU A 155 9.00 -1.28 -14.08
N GLU A 156 9.15 -0.14 -14.76
CA GLU A 156 10.27 0.12 -15.65
C GLU A 156 11.35 0.88 -14.88
N HIS A 157 12.60 0.43 -15.00
CA HIS A 157 13.77 1.01 -14.34
C HIS A 157 14.96 0.98 -15.29
N GLU A 158 15.88 1.93 -15.13
CA GLU A 158 17.17 1.90 -15.81
C GLU A 158 18.14 1.02 -15.02
N ILE A 159 18.66 -0.03 -15.65
CA ILE A 159 19.60 -0.98 -15.05
C ILE A 159 20.76 -1.13 -16.02
N GLU A 160 21.98 -0.79 -15.59
CA GLU A 160 23.17 -0.79 -16.45
C GLU A 160 23.02 0.14 -17.67
N ASN A 161 22.36 1.29 -17.49
CA ASN A 161 22.00 2.27 -18.53
C ASN A 161 21.01 1.75 -19.59
N GLU A 162 20.28 0.67 -19.30
CA GLU A 162 19.26 0.12 -20.20
C GLU A 162 17.88 0.09 -19.53
N PRO A 163 16.80 0.46 -20.25
CA PRO A 163 15.45 0.33 -19.73
C PRO A 163 15.07 -1.16 -19.58
N ARG A 164 14.74 -1.57 -18.36
CA ARG A 164 14.32 -2.95 -18.03
C ARG A 164 13.01 -2.93 -17.25
N ARG A 165 12.14 -3.89 -17.55
CA ARG A 165 10.91 -4.11 -16.80
C ARG A 165 11.13 -5.18 -15.75
N VAL A 166 10.94 -4.83 -14.49
CA VAL A 166 11.30 -5.68 -13.35
C VAL A 166 10.17 -5.76 -12.32
N TRP A 167 10.11 -6.88 -11.62
CA TRP A 167 9.26 -7.02 -10.44
C TRP A 167 9.99 -6.48 -9.21
N VAL A 168 9.61 -5.27 -8.79
CA VAL A 168 10.15 -4.64 -7.59
C VAL A 168 9.36 -5.13 -6.39
N HIS A 169 10.02 -5.85 -5.50
CA HIS A 169 9.45 -6.34 -4.24
C HIS A 169 9.77 -5.34 -3.13
N ARG A 170 8.74 -4.78 -2.49
CA ARG A 170 8.89 -3.89 -1.34
C ARG A 170 8.24 -4.51 -0.12
N LYS A 171 9.01 -4.65 0.95
CA LYS A 171 8.56 -5.11 2.27
C LYS A 171 9.08 -4.14 3.31
N GLY A 172 8.20 -3.36 3.92
CA GLY A 172 8.58 -2.22 4.76
C GLY A 172 9.27 -1.08 3.99
N ALA A 173 9.01 -0.95 2.69
CA ALA A 173 9.62 0.06 1.83
C ALA A 173 8.59 0.71 0.91
N THR A 174 8.72 2.02 0.68
CA THR A 174 7.73 2.80 -0.05
C THR A 174 8.24 3.15 -1.44
N ARG A 175 7.36 3.20 -2.44
CA ARG A 175 7.70 3.73 -3.77
C ARG A 175 7.91 5.24 -3.70
N ALA A 176 8.95 5.75 -4.34
CA ALA A 176 9.31 7.17 -4.35
C ALA A 176 9.69 7.61 -5.77
N PHE A 177 8.71 7.76 -6.66
CA PHE A 177 9.01 8.20 -8.02
C PHE A 177 9.51 9.66 -8.06
N PRO A 178 10.46 9.98 -8.98
CA PRO A 178 11.03 11.31 -9.09
C PRO A 178 10.05 12.30 -9.73
N PRO A 179 10.30 13.62 -9.60
CA PRO A 179 9.60 14.64 -10.38
C PRO A 179 9.55 14.30 -11.88
N GLY A 180 8.45 14.65 -12.53
CA GLY A 180 8.19 14.38 -13.95
C GLY A 180 7.63 12.99 -14.25
N HIS A 181 7.67 12.04 -13.31
CA HIS A 181 7.25 10.67 -13.59
C HIS A 181 5.75 10.56 -13.93
N SER A 182 5.43 9.83 -14.99
CA SER A 182 4.09 9.78 -15.60
C SER A 182 3.01 9.17 -14.69
N GLU A 183 3.39 8.23 -13.84
CA GLU A 183 2.49 7.61 -12.83
C GLU A 183 2.14 8.54 -11.65
N ILE A 184 2.81 9.68 -11.49
CA ILE A 184 2.48 10.63 -10.42
C ILE A 184 1.24 11.44 -10.85
N PRO A 185 0.24 11.62 -9.96
CA PRO A 185 -0.90 12.51 -10.22
C PRO A 185 -0.43 13.90 -10.65
N ARG A 186 -1.15 14.50 -11.61
CA ARG A 186 -0.76 15.79 -12.23
C ARG A 186 -0.42 16.87 -11.20
N ARG A 187 -1.16 16.94 -10.09
CA ARG A 187 -0.95 17.91 -9.00
C ARG A 187 0.45 17.82 -8.39
N TYR A 188 1.04 16.63 -8.29
CA TYR A 188 2.32 16.39 -7.62
C TYR A 188 3.46 16.14 -8.58
N ARG A 189 3.20 16.04 -9.89
CA ARG A 189 4.19 15.57 -10.86
C ARG A 189 5.45 16.43 -10.87
N ASP A 190 5.32 17.73 -10.72
CA ASP A 190 6.47 18.65 -10.78
C ASP A 190 7.32 18.63 -9.50
N VAL A 191 6.77 18.16 -8.37
CA VAL A 191 7.46 18.07 -7.07
C VAL A 191 7.86 16.65 -6.67
N GLY A 192 7.41 15.65 -7.43
CA GLY A 192 7.68 14.23 -7.16
C GLY A 192 6.57 13.55 -6.35
N GLN A 193 6.74 12.25 -6.13
CA GLN A 193 5.72 11.45 -5.45
C GLN A 193 5.69 11.76 -3.95
N PRO A 194 4.53 12.05 -3.34
CA PRO A 194 4.43 12.10 -1.89
C PRO A 194 4.82 10.75 -1.27
N VAL A 195 5.69 10.78 -0.27
CA VAL A 195 6.13 9.61 0.50
C VAL A 195 5.71 9.81 1.95
N LEU A 196 4.83 8.93 2.43
CA LEU A 196 4.32 8.97 3.80
C LEU A 196 5.13 8.00 4.66
N ILE A 197 5.77 8.53 5.69
CA ILE A 197 6.59 7.76 6.63
C ILE A 197 5.88 7.77 7.99
N PRO A 198 5.12 6.71 8.34
CA PRO A 198 4.54 6.60 9.67
C PRO A 198 5.66 6.40 10.70
N GLY A 199 5.49 7.01 11.88
CA GLY A 199 6.30 6.71 13.06
C GLY A 199 5.93 5.35 13.69
N ASP A 200 6.44 5.13 14.89
CA ASP A 200 6.12 3.97 15.73
C ASP A 200 4.80 4.13 16.51
#